data_AF-A0A939CVZ0-F1
#
_entry.id   AF-A0A939CVZ0-F1
#
_cell.length_a   1.000
_cell.length_b   1.000
_cell.length_c   1.000
_cell.angle_alpha   90.00
_cell.angle_beta   90.00
_cell.angle_gamma   90.00
#
_symmetry.space_group_name_H-M   'P 1'
#
loop_
_entity.id
_entity.type
_entity.pdbx_description
1 polymer ?
#
loop_
_entity_poly.entity_id
_entity_poly.type
_entity_poly.pdbx_seq_one_letter_code
_entity_poly.pdbx_strand_id
1 'polypeptide(L)'
;MSIVASVVNPKIQLNLGDPSITWIHRAGIAGLWMTLKQLEKLYPIPAERPGNLTWFLTPRSISLEWQGQDFVVLDWLLKQSFQINEEGLISLTGLNTHSINIETQINIHLGITGTFLQHNQVFKFDGGKSWSLIIDGIEIDVEYKKAVSYAHQHFAKQLCDKQGQLLGQSIGVAGWLYPGSVVRHVAFTKETRFEEKPQLAFALLYALVACHYFVLRSHNKPEHTQYALVIPEVVDLEIYAQEYWNLGNLDYKDFNVSSLGDAALRYLTYETIIELAIPDQVKRCQVILFGTVVWSKQQKTRI
;
A
#
# COMPACT_ATOMS: atom_id res chain seq x y z
N MET A 1 -0.41 -30.39 32.68
CA MET A 1 0.82 -30.64 31.91
C MET A 1 0.97 -29.50 30.92
N SER A 2 1.94 -28.60 31.16
CA SER A 2 2.25 -27.51 30.24
C SER A 2 2.77 -28.09 28.92
N ILE A 3 2.03 -27.82 27.84
CA ILE A 3 2.56 -27.99 26.50
C ILE A 3 3.54 -26.82 26.32
N VAL A 4 4.83 -27.13 26.37
CA VAL A 4 5.88 -26.23 25.90
C VAL A 4 5.61 -26.05 24.40
N ALA A 5 5.07 -24.90 24.02
CA ALA A 5 5.00 -24.51 22.63
C ALA A 5 6.44 -24.53 22.11
N SER A 6 6.73 -25.45 21.18
CA SER A 6 7.97 -25.43 20.43
C SER A 6 8.12 -24.02 19.84
N VAL A 7 9.22 -23.34 20.13
CA VAL A 7 9.55 -22.07 19.52
C VAL A 7 9.83 -22.33 18.05
N VAL A 8 8.79 -22.33 17.23
CA VAL A 8 8.94 -22.32 15.78
C VAL A 8 9.34 -20.90 15.42
N ASN A 9 10.55 -20.73 14.87
CA ASN A 9 10.96 -19.43 14.37
C ASN A 9 10.02 -19.04 13.22
N PRO A 10 9.36 -17.88 13.30
CA PRO A 10 8.46 -17.44 12.24
C PRO A 10 9.23 -17.30 10.92
N LYS A 11 8.58 -17.65 9.82
CA LYS A 11 9.15 -17.53 8.46
C LYS A 11 9.38 -16.06 8.08
N ILE A 12 8.46 -15.19 8.51
CA ILE A 12 8.59 -13.73 8.37
C ILE A 12 8.30 -13.08 9.72
N GLN A 13 9.20 -12.19 10.14
CA GLN A 13 9.02 -11.36 11.32
C GLN A 13 9.28 -9.90 10.96
N LEU A 14 8.36 -9.03 11.33
CA LEU A 14 8.41 -7.60 11.06
C LEU A 14 8.14 -6.84 12.35
N ASN A 15 8.90 -5.77 12.61
CA ASN A 15 8.78 -4.99 13.83
C ASN A 15 8.97 -3.49 13.55
N LEU A 16 8.08 -2.64 14.07
CA LEU A 16 8.16 -1.18 13.91
C LEU A 16 9.42 -0.56 14.55
N GLY A 17 10.03 -1.23 15.51
CA GLY A 17 11.25 -0.83 16.21
C GLY A 17 12.55 -1.27 15.54
N ASP A 18 12.51 -1.95 14.38
CA ASP A 18 13.73 -2.30 13.65
C ASP A 18 14.47 -1.00 13.22
N PRO A 19 15.76 -0.81 13.58
CA PRO A 19 16.48 0.40 13.22
C PRO A 19 16.79 0.50 11.71
N SER A 20 16.63 -0.59 10.95
CA SER A 20 16.88 -0.62 9.50
C SER A 20 15.68 -0.17 8.66
N ILE A 21 14.50 0.04 9.27
CA ILE A 21 13.29 0.38 8.53
C ILE A 21 13.00 1.88 8.49
N THR A 22 12.45 2.34 7.37
CA THR A 22 12.02 3.73 7.15
C THR A 22 10.50 3.88 7.32
N TRP A 23 9.95 5.10 7.18
CA TRP A 23 8.51 5.31 7.33
C TRP A 23 7.67 4.54 6.30
N ILE A 24 8.14 4.38 5.06
CA ILE A 24 7.41 3.58 4.08
C ILE A 24 7.40 2.09 4.42
N HIS A 25 8.45 1.58 5.05
CA HIS A 25 8.44 0.23 5.59
C HIS A 25 7.41 0.09 6.71
N ARG A 26 7.33 1.08 7.61
CA ARG A 26 6.32 1.10 8.68
C ARG A 26 4.90 1.13 8.11
N ALA A 27 4.66 1.95 7.08
CA ALA A 27 3.41 1.95 6.33
C ALA A 27 3.14 0.57 5.70
N GLY A 28 4.15 -0.07 5.12
CA GLY A 28 4.06 -1.44 4.61
C GLY A 28 3.66 -2.46 5.67
N ILE A 29 4.30 -2.43 6.83
CA ILE A 29 3.96 -3.30 7.97
C ILE A 29 2.52 -3.03 8.42
N ALA A 30 2.10 -1.77 8.52
CA ALA A 30 0.72 -1.41 8.86
C ALA A 30 -0.30 -1.93 7.85
N GLY A 31 -0.03 -1.75 6.55
CA GLY A 31 -0.89 -2.25 5.48
C GLY A 31 -1.03 -3.77 5.49
N LEU A 32 0.06 -4.49 5.80
CA LEU A 32 0.01 -5.94 5.98
C LEU A 32 -0.82 -6.29 7.22
N TRP A 33 -0.61 -5.63 8.35
CA TRP A 33 -1.38 -5.85 9.58
C TRP A 33 -2.89 -5.71 9.33
N MET A 34 -3.29 -4.61 8.68
CA MET A 34 -4.68 -4.33 8.30
C MET A 34 -5.22 -5.44 7.38
N THR A 35 -4.43 -5.86 6.40
CA THR A 35 -4.82 -6.93 5.48
C THR A 35 -5.02 -8.26 6.18
N LEU A 36 -4.10 -8.66 7.07
CA LEU A 36 -4.21 -9.90 7.83
C LEU A 36 -5.45 -9.89 8.73
N LYS A 37 -5.80 -8.76 9.35
CA LYS A 37 -7.04 -8.62 10.12
C LYS A 37 -8.30 -8.82 9.30
N GLN A 38 -8.33 -8.35 8.06
CA GLN A 38 -9.48 -8.57 7.18
C GLN A 38 -9.52 -10.01 6.66
N LEU A 39 -8.36 -10.60 6.34
CA LEU A 39 -8.27 -12.01 5.98
C LEU A 39 -8.65 -12.95 7.12
N GLU A 40 -8.41 -12.57 8.39
CA GLU A 40 -8.85 -13.31 9.57
C GLU A 40 -10.38 -13.45 9.63
N LYS A 41 -11.11 -12.44 9.14
CA LYS A 41 -12.58 -12.49 9.04
C LYS A 41 -13.04 -13.34 7.86
N LEU A 42 -12.35 -13.26 6.72
CA LEU A 42 -12.70 -13.97 5.49
C LEU A 42 -12.36 -15.46 5.55
N TYR A 43 -11.25 -15.80 6.21
CA TYR A 43 -10.72 -17.16 6.34
C TYR A 43 -10.40 -17.44 7.81
N PRO A 44 -11.40 -17.60 8.69
CA PRO A 44 -11.19 -17.69 10.13
C PRO A 44 -10.41 -18.94 10.54
N ILE A 45 -10.47 -20.01 9.75
CA ILE A 45 -9.84 -21.29 10.08
C ILE A 45 -8.49 -21.40 9.35
N PRO A 46 -7.35 -21.58 10.05
CA PRO A 46 -6.03 -21.69 9.40
C PRO A 46 -5.92 -22.79 8.34
N ALA A 47 -6.67 -23.89 8.51
CA ALA A 47 -6.70 -25.00 7.56
C ALA A 47 -7.29 -24.63 6.18
N GLU A 48 -8.01 -23.52 6.07
CA GLU A 48 -8.52 -22.99 4.80
C GLU A 48 -7.44 -22.21 4.01
N ARG A 49 -6.31 -21.92 4.67
CA ARG A 49 -5.22 -21.12 4.12
C ARG A 49 -4.07 -22.05 3.73
N PRO A 50 -3.38 -21.80 2.60
CA PRO A 50 -2.26 -22.63 2.20
C PRO A 50 -1.18 -22.73 3.28
N GLY A 51 -0.65 -23.94 3.47
CA GLY A 51 0.39 -24.19 4.46
C GLY A 51 -0.05 -24.03 5.91
N ASN A 52 -1.36 -24.04 6.20
CA ASN A 52 -1.90 -23.70 7.52
C ASN A 52 -1.40 -22.32 8.00
N LEU A 53 -1.34 -21.34 7.10
CA LEU A 53 -0.78 -20.01 7.39
C LEU A 53 -1.45 -19.40 8.64
N THR A 54 -0.64 -19.14 9.65
CA THR A 54 -1.02 -18.41 10.86
C THR A 54 -0.22 -17.14 10.99
N TRP A 55 -0.76 -16.21 11.77
CA TRP A 55 -0.09 -14.97 12.11
C TRP A 55 -0.30 -14.63 13.58
N PHE A 56 0.71 -14.01 14.16
CA PHE A 56 0.63 -13.37 15.46
C PHE A 56 0.82 -11.87 15.28
N LEU A 57 -0.17 -11.10 15.71
CA LEU A 57 -0.24 -9.66 15.54
C LEU A 57 -0.13 -8.99 16.92
N THR A 58 0.79 -8.06 17.05
CA THR A 58 0.86 -7.14 18.20
C THR A 58 0.74 -5.71 17.70
N PRO A 59 0.62 -4.71 18.59
CA PRO A 59 0.63 -3.32 18.18
C PRO A 59 1.95 -2.87 17.53
N ARG A 60 3.04 -3.65 17.63
CA ARG A 60 4.35 -3.26 17.07
C ARG A 60 5.00 -4.31 16.17
N SER A 61 4.40 -5.48 15.99
CA SER A 61 5.01 -6.57 15.25
C SER A 61 4.02 -7.49 14.55
N ILE A 62 4.50 -8.13 13.49
CA ILE A 62 3.83 -9.21 12.76
C ILE A 62 4.78 -10.39 12.71
N SER A 63 4.27 -11.57 13.05
CA SER A 63 4.96 -12.83 12.83
C SER A 63 4.07 -13.72 11.97
N LEU A 64 4.62 -14.26 10.88
CA LEU A 64 3.93 -15.19 9.98
C LEU A 64 4.60 -16.56 10.04
N GLU A 65 3.77 -17.59 10.11
CA GLU A 65 4.21 -18.98 10.16
C GLU A 65 3.35 -19.83 9.24
N TRP A 66 3.98 -20.74 8.51
CA TRP A 66 3.31 -21.68 7.63
C TRP A 66 4.20 -22.90 7.37
N GLN A 67 3.57 -23.94 6.82
CA GLN A 67 4.17 -25.20 6.40
C GLN A 67 4.23 -25.27 4.87
N GLY A 68 5.14 -26.10 4.35
CA GLY A 68 5.25 -26.34 2.91
C GLY A 68 6.04 -25.26 2.16
N GLN A 69 5.69 -25.04 0.89
CA GLN A 69 6.42 -24.13 -0.01
C GLN A 69 6.02 -22.66 0.21
N ASP A 70 7.01 -21.82 0.46
CA ASP A 70 6.83 -20.38 0.72
C ASP A 70 6.15 -19.67 -0.46
N PHE A 71 6.49 -20.05 -1.70
CA PHE A 71 5.87 -19.48 -2.90
C PHE A 71 4.34 -19.65 -2.91
N VAL A 72 3.83 -20.84 -2.58
CA VAL A 72 2.38 -21.13 -2.61
C VAL A 72 1.64 -20.25 -1.61
N VAL A 73 2.20 -20.10 -0.42
CA VAL A 73 1.61 -19.30 0.67
C VAL A 73 1.67 -17.81 0.33
N LEU A 74 2.83 -17.31 -0.12
CA LEU A 74 3.00 -15.90 -0.46
C LEU A 74 2.21 -15.50 -1.70
N ASP A 75 2.15 -16.34 -2.74
CA ASP A 75 1.36 -16.08 -3.94
C ASP A 75 -0.13 -16.01 -3.61
N TRP A 76 -0.63 -16.93 -2.77
CA TRP A 76 -1.99 -16.84 -2.27
C TRP A 76 -2.23 -15.57 -1.45
N LEU A 77 -1.35 -15.25 -0.50
CA LEU A 77 -1.51 -14.08 0.37
C LEU A 77 -1.51 -12.79 -0.45
N LEU A 78 -0.59 -12.63 -1.40
CA LEU A 78 -0.54 -11.47 -2.29
C LEU A 78 -1.78 -11.38 -3.16
N LYS A 79 -2.23 -12.48 -3.77
CA LYS A 79 -3.48 -12.47 -4.54
C LYS A 79 -4.64 -12.05 -3.66
N GLN A 80 -4.83 -12.66 -2.49
CA GLN A 80 -5.91 -12.30 -1.57
C GLN A 80 -5.81 -10.87 -1.04
N SER A 81 -4.62 -10.29 -0.97
CA SER A 81 -4.40 -8.91 -0.51
C SER A 81 -4.73 -7.87 -1.58
N PHE A 82 -4.39 -8.19 -2.82
CA PHE A 82 -4.34 -7.27 -3.95
C PHE A 82 -5.36 -7.69 -5.02
N GLN A 83 -6.60 -7.25 -4.84
CA GLN A 83 -7.73 -7.60 -5.69
C GLN A 83 -8.04 -6.50 -6.71
N ILE A 84 -8.92 -6.83 -7.65
CA ILE A 84 -9.55 -5.90 -8.59
C ILE A 84 -11.05 -6.20 -8.54
N ASN A 85 -11.89 -5.18 -8.39
CA ASN A 85 -13.34 -5.38 -8.34
C ASN A 85 -13.95 -5.47 -9.74
N GLU A 86 -15.25 -5.74 -9.83
CA GLU A 86 -15.99 -5.88 -11.09
C GLU A 86 -15.93 -4.61 -11.96
N GLU A 87 -15.74 -3.44 -11.33
CA GLU A 87 -15.60 -2.15 -11.99
C GLU A 87 -14.21 -1.87 -12.56
N GLY A 88 -13.26 -2.81 -12.37
CA GLY A 88 -11.86 -2.65 -12.75
C GLY A 88 -11.09 -1.71 -11.83
N LEU A 89 -11.59 -1.43 -10.62
CA LEU A 89 -10.88 -0.63 -9.62
C LEU A 89 -9.97 -1.51 -8.78
N ILE A 90 -8.90 -0.92 -8.25
CA ILE A 90 -7.98 -1.64 -7.35
C ILE A 90 -8.72 -1.81 -6.03
N SER A 91 -8.84 -3.07 -5.59
CA SER A 91 -9.55 -3.44 -4.38
C SER A 91 -8.56 -4.01 -3.38
N LEU A 92 -8.32 -3.29 -2.29
CA LEU A 92 -7.33 -3.66 -1.28
C LEU A 92 -8.03 -4.29 -0.08
N THR A 93 -7.74 -5.56 0.19
CA THR A 93 -8.42 -6.31 1.26
C THR A 93 -8.24 -5.67 2.62
N GLY A 94 -7.06 -5.10 2.91
CA GLY A 94 -6.81 -4.37 4.16
C GLY A 94 -7.67 -3.14 4.38
N LEU A 95 -8.31 -2.59 3.34
CA LEU A 95 -9.21 -1.43 3.48
C LEU A 95 -10.68 -1.81 3.64
N ASN A 96 -11.03 -3.10 3.52
CA ASN A 96 -12.42 -3.54 3.44
C ASN A 96 -13.23 -2.71 2.42
N THR A 97 -12.78 -2.70 1.17
CA THR A 97 -13.33 -1.84 0.10
C THR A 97 -14.85 -1.99 -0.14
N HIS A 98 -15.47 -3.10 0.27
CA HIS A 98 -16.93 -3.29 0.22
C HIS A 98 -17.70 -2.36 1.16
N SER A 99 -17.07 -1.84 2.23
CA SER A 99 -17.69 -0.85 3.12
C SER A 99 -17.39 0.59 2.72
N ILE A 100 -16.61 0.80 1.66
CA ILE A 100 -16.18 2.12 1.20
C ILE A 100 -17.02 2.54 0.00
N ASN A 101 -17.46 3.80 -0.04
CA ASN A 101 -18.22 4.34 -1.17
C ASN A 101 -17.42 4.30 -2.49
N ILE A 102 -18.12 4.30 -3.62
CA ILE A 102 -17.48 4.20 -4.95
C ILE A 102 -16.53 5.38 -5.23
N GLU A 103 -16.83 6.58 -4.71
CA GLU A 103 -16.01 7.78 -4.92
C GLU A 103 -14.62 7.62 -4.30
N THR A 104 -14.56 7.13 -3.07
CA THR A 104 -13.31 6.84 -2.36
C THR A 104 -12.57 5.70 -3.05
N GLN A 105 -13.26 4.65 -3.53
CA GLN A 105 -12.61 3.57 -4.29
C GLN A 105 -11.96 4.10 -5.57
N ILE A 106 -12.63 5.00 -6.31
CA ILE A 106 -12.07 5.66 -7.49
C ILE A 106 -10.84 6.50 -7.10
N ASN A 107 -10.90 7.27 -6.01
CA ASN A 107 -9.78 8.09 -5.56
C ASN A 107 -8.57 7.27 -5.13
N ILE A 108 -8.77 6.18 -4.40
CA ILE A 108 -7.70 5.24 -4.05
C ILE A 108 -7.07 4.66 -5.32
N HIS A 109 -7.90 4.23 -6.27
CA HIS A 109 -7.41 3.70 -7.55
C HIS A 109 -6.57 4.74 -8.31
N LEU A 110 -7.06 5.98 -8.44
CA LEU A 110 -6.33 7.07 -9.10
C LEU A 110 -5.04 7.42 -8.36
N GLY A 111 -5.09 7.45 -7.03
CA GLY A 111 -3.93 7.68 -6.16
C GLY A 111 -2.84 6.63 -6.37
N ILE A 112 -3.21 5.34 -6.32
CA ILE A 112 -2.25 4.23 -6.50
C ILE A 112 -1.65 4.24 -7.91
N THR A 113 -2.48 4.40 -8.93
CA THR A 113 -2.02 4.45 -10.34
C THR A 113 -1.22 5.71 -10.65
N GLY A 114 -1.51 6.80 -9.94
CA GLY A 114 -0.78 8.06 -9.98
C GLY A 114 0.56 8.05 -9.24
N THR A 115 0.80 7.11 -8.32
CA THR A 115 1.97 7.06 -7.43
C THR A 115 2.80 5.78 -7.59
N PHE A 116 2.38 4.66 -7.00
CA PHE A 116 3.08 3.38 -7.05
C PHE A 116 3.04 2.76 -8.45
N LEU A 117 1.89 2.81 -9.13
CA LEU A 117 1.61 2.03 -10.34
C LEU A 117 1.67 2.84 -11.64
N GLN A 118 2.62 3.78 -11.67
CA GLN A 118 2.78 4.80 -12.71
C GLN A 118 3.15 4.30 -14.12
N HIS A 119 3.62 3.06 -14.28
CA HIS A 119 4.15 2.54 -15.54
C HIS A 119 3.40 1.29 -16.00
N ASN A 120 3.18 1.17 -17.30
CA ASN A 120 2.43 0.05 -17.90
C ASN A 120 3.13 -1.33 -17.73
N GLN A 121 4.38 -1.36 -17.28
CA GLN A 121 5.06 -2.62 -16.93
C GLN A 121 4.56 -3.19 -15.60
N VAL A 122 4.11 -2.32 -14.68
CA VAL A 122 3.65 -2.69 -13.35
C VAL A 122 2.13 -2.57 -13.17
N PHE A 123 1.45 -1.98 -14.16
CA PHE A 123 -0.01 -1.82 -14.21
C PHE A 123 -0.52 -2.13 -15.61
N LYS A 124 -1.37 -3.15 -15.73
CA LYS A 124 -2.06 -3.51 -16.96
C LYS A 124 -3.51 -3.07 -16.87
N PHE A 125 -4.01 -2.47 -17.94
CA PHE A 125 -5.36 -1.96 -18.00
C PHE A 125 -6.02 -2.30 -19.34
N ASP A 126 -7.35 -2.33 -19.34
CA ASP A 126 -8.19 -2.58 -20.50
C ASP A 126 -9.22 -1.44 -20.67
N GLY A 127 -8.88 -0.49 -21.54
CA GLY A 127 -9.70 0.69 -21.79
C GLY A 127 -9.77 1.67 -20.61
N GLY A 128 -10.59 2.71 -20.82
CA GLY A 128 -10.98 3.67 -19.80
C GLY A 128 -12.45 3.48 -19.43
N LYS A 129 -12.80 3.91 -18.21
CA LYS A 129 -14.18 4.03 -17.76
C LYS A 129 -14.36 5.43 -17.16
N SER A 130 -15.51 6.03 -17.40
CA SER A 130 -15.92 7.28 -16.76
C SER A 130 -16.98 6.98 -15.70
N TRP A 131 -16.96 7.76 -14.63
CA TRP A 131 -17.96 7.73 -13.58
C TRP A 131 -18.41 9.16 -13.27
N SER A 132 -19.70 9.43 -13.37
CA SER A 132 -20.28 10.74 -13.10
C SER A 132 -20.56 10.89 -11.60
N LEU A 133 -19.99 11.94 -11.00
CA LEU A 133 -20.15 12.30 -9.59
C LEU A 133 -20.89 13.63 -9.47
N ILE A 134 -21.72 13.78 -8.43
CA ILE A 134 -22.37 15.06 -8.13
C ILE A 134 -21.66 15.67 -6.94
N ILE A 135 -20.91 16.74 -7.18
CA ILE A 135 -20.14 17.45 -6.15
C ILE A 135 -20.70 18.85 -6.03
N ASP A 136 -21.25 19.18 -4.87
CA ASP A 136 -21.87 20.48 -4.58
C ASP A 136 -22.90 20.91 -5.65
N GLY A 137 -23.65 19.92 -6.19
CA GLY A 137 -24.68 20.13 -7.22
C GLY A 137 -24.16 20.22 -8.65
N ILE A 138 -22.86 20.02 -8.87
CA ILE A 138 -22.22 20.02 -10.19
C ILE A 138 -21.88 18.58 -10.57
N GLU A 139 -22.29 18.16 -11.77
CA GLU A 139 -21.91 16.87 -12.33
C GLU A 139 -20.46 16.93 -12.85
N ILE A 140 -19.62 16.01 -12.37
CA ILE A 140 -18.22 15.90 -12.70
C ILE A 140 -17.95 14.46 -13.13
N ASP A 141 -17.49 14.31 -14.37
CA ASP A 141 -17.03 13.02 -14.89
C ASP A 141 -15.58 12.75 -14.44
N VAL A 142 -15.39 11.59 -13.84
CA VAL A 142 -14.08 11.10 -13.42
C VAL A 142 -13.70 9.89 -14.26
N GLU A 143 -12.65 10.06 -15.06
CA GLU A 143 -12.09 8.98 -15.87
C GLU A 143 -11.02 8.18 -15.10
N TYR A 144 -11.04 6.86 -15.25
CA TYR A 144 -10.00 5.97 -14.75
C TYR A 144 -9.73 4.81 -15.72
N LYS A 145 -8.56 4.19 -15.56
CA LYS A 145 -8.13 3.04 -16.37
C LYS A 145 -8.57 1.74 -15.70
N LYS A 146 -9.36 0.90 -16.37
CA LYS A 146 -9.81 -0.36 -15.76
C LYS A 146 -8.62 -1.30 -15.58
N ALA A 147 -8.28 -1.61 -14.33
CA ALA A 147 -7.20 -2.53 -13.99
C ALA A 147 -7.53 -3.95 -14.49
N VAL A 148 -6.53 -4.60 -15.08
CA VAL A 148 -6.56 -6.04 -15.44
C VAL A 148 -5.65 -6.82 -14.51
N SER A 149 -4.45 -6.29 -14.26
CA SER A 149 -3.50 -6.85 -13.30
C SER A 149 -2.44 -5.83 -12.92
N TYR A 150 -1.76 -6.06 -11.81
CA TYR A 150 -0.64 -5.23 -11.37
C TYR A 150 0.44 -6.03 -10.63
N ALA A 151 1.65 -5.47 -10.58
CA ALA A 151 2.86 -6.18 -10.16
C ALA A 151 2.77 -6.86 -8.78
N HIS A 152 2.08 -6.24 -7.82
CA HIS A 152 1.91 -6.74 -6.46
C HIS A 152 1.28 -8.15 -6.42
N GLN A 153 0.33 -8.43 -7.32
CA GLN A 153 -0.41 -9.71 -7.37
C GLN A 153 0.47 -10.91 -7.75
N HIS A 154 1.65 -10.66 -8.32
CA HIS A 154 2.53 -11.70 -8.86
C HIS A 154 3.94 -11.62 -8.27
N PHE A 155 4.13 -10.80 -7.23
CA PHE A 155 5.46 -10.49 -6.70
C PHE A 155 6.10 -11.65 -5.94
N ALA A 156 5.35 -12.69 -5.56
CA ALA A 156 5.89 -13.91 -4.94
C ALA A 156 7.03 -14.54 -5.77
N LYS A 157 6.99 -14.41 -7.11
CA LYS A 157 8.06 -14.86 -8.01
C LYS A 157 9.39 -14.15 -7.82
N GLN A 158 9.39 -12.96 -7.22
CA GLN A 158 10.60 -12.19 -6.90
C GLN A 158 11.06 -12.39 -5.45
N LEU A 159 10.21 -12.95 -4.60
CA LEU A 159 10.52 -13.25 -3.19
C LEU A 159 11.07 -14.67 -3.01
N CYS A 160 10.75 -15.59 -3.92
CA CYS A 160 11.13 -16.99 -3.80
C CYS A 160 12.13 -17.43 -4.89
N ASP A 161 12.92 -18.45 -4.56
CA ASP A 161 13.79 -19.14 -5.50
C ASP A 161 13.02 -20.10 -6.43
N LYS A 162 13.75 -20.82 -7.29
CA LYS A 162 13.16 -21.78 -8.24
C LYS A 162 12.55 -23.01 -7.56
N GLN A 163 12.93 -23.27 -6.31
CA GLN A 163 12.42 -24.34 -5.47
C GLN A 163 11.20 -23.89 -4.65
N GLY A 164 10.79 -22.63 -4.80
CA GLY A 164 9.64 -22.05 -4.12
C GLY A 164 9.90 -21.70 -2.65
N GLN A 165 11.17 -21.59 -2.24
CA GLN A 165 11.57 -21.14 -0.90
C GLN A 165 11.84 -19.65 -0.89
N LEU A 166 11.56 -18.98 0.22
CA LEU A 166 11.86 -17.57 0.42
C LEU A 166 13.37 -17.34 0.28
N LEU A 167 13.74 -16.32 -0.48
CA LEU A 167 15.13 -15.96 -0.68
C LEU A 167 15.79 -15.60 0.66
N GLY A 168 17.01 -16.09 0.88
CA GLY A 168 17.83 -15.72 2.05
C GLY A 168 18.66 -14.45 1.83
N GLN A 169 18.87 -14.07 0.58
CA GLN A 169 19.68 -12.91 0.16
C GLN A 169 18.81 -11.71 -0.15
N SER A 170 19.38 -10.50 -0.01
CA SER A 170 18.71 -9.26 -0.37
C SER A 170 18.31 -9.25 -1.84
N ILE A 171 17.18 -8.61 -2.12
CA ILE A 171 16.65 -8.42 -3.47
C ILE A 171 16.65 -6.94 -3.82
N GLY A 172 16.93 -6.66 -5.08
CA GLY A 172 16.85 -5.31 -5.58
C GLY A 172 15.41 -4.80 -5.57
N VAL A 173 15.17 -3.69 -4.92
CA VAL A 173 13.87 -3.02 -4.84
C VAL A 173 13.71 -2.06 -6.01
N ALA A 174 12.55 -2.10 -6.65
CA ALA A 174 12.23 -1.21 -7.75
C ALA A 174 11.61 0.10 -7.24
N GLY A 175 11.79 1.18 -7.99
CA GLY A 175 11.26 2.51 -7.64
C GLY A 175 9.74 2.60 -7.52
N TRP A 176 8.99 1.62 -8.02
CA TRP A 176 7.55 1.55 -7.80
C TRP A 176 7.18 0.87 -6.47
N LEU A 177 8.05 0.02 -5.92
CA LEU A 177 7.87 -0.66 -4.64
C LEU A 177 8.32 0.23 -3.47
N TYR A 178 9.40 0.99 -3.70
CA TYR A 178 9.84 2.06 -2.80
C TYR A 178 9.93 3.36 -3.60
N PRO A 179 8.89 4.19 -3.62
CA PRO A 179 8.97 5.50 -4.22
C PRO A 179 10.04 6.38 -3.56
N GLY A 180 10.98 6.85 -4.38
CA GLY A 180 12.19 7.55 -3.92
C GLY A 180 13.45 6.68 -3.98
N SER A 181 13.33 5.35 -4.11
CA SER A 181 14.46 4.50 -4.45
C SER A 181 14.84 4.72 -5.92
N VAL A 182 16.10 5.06 -6.16
CA VAL A 182 16.66 5.31 -7.49
C VAL A 182 17.94 4.51 -7.65
N VAL A 183 18.12 3.94 -8.83
CA VAL A 183 19.43 3.46 -9.26
C VAL A 183 20.29 4.70 -9.51
N ARG A 184 21.34 4.89 -8.71
CA ARG A 184 22.14 6.13 -8.76
C ARG A 184 22.91 6.28 -10.08
N HIS A 185 23.26 5.18 -10.74
CA HIS A 185 23.91 5.19 -12.05
C HIS A 185 23.41 4.06 -12.95
N VAL A 186 22.89 4.39 -14.14
CA VAL A 186 22.39 3.41 -15.13
C VAL A 186 23.49 2.44 -15.59
N ALA A 187 24.73 2.90 -15.72
CA ALA A 187 25.87 2.05 -16.06
C ALA A 187 26.23 1.03 -14.95
N PHE A 188 25.85 1.33 -13.70
CA PHE A 188 26.09 0.51 -12.50
C PHE A 188 24.77 0.11 -11.85
N THR A 189 23.84 -0.35 -12.69
CA THR A 189 22.48 -0.67 -12.25
C THR A 189 22.45 -1.79 -11.21
N LYS A 190 23.45 -2.68 -11.19
CA LYS A 190 23.52 -3.75 -10.19
C LYS A 190 24.13 -3.27 -8.88
N GLU A 191 25.13 -2.39 -8.95
CA GLU A 191 25.95 -1.93 -7.82
C GLU A 191 25.31 -0.77 -7.06
N THR A 192 24.42 -0.01 -7.71
CA THR A 192 23.76 1.17 -7.12
C THR A 192 22.26 0.97 -6.91
N ARG A 193 21.77 -0.26 -7.07
CA ARG A 193 20.39 -0.60 -6.80
C ARG A 193 20.16 -0.57 -5.29
N PHE A 194 19.02 -0.03 -4.89
CA PHE A 194 18.54 -0.18 -3.53
C PHE A 194 18.14 -1.64 -3.31
N GLU A 195 18.67 -2.29 -2.29
CA GLU A 195 18.39 -3.69 -1.98
C GLU A 195 17.74 -3.80 -0.60
N GLU A 196 16.82 -4.75 -0.46
CA GLU A 196 16.16 -5.06 0.80
C GLU A 196 16.15 -6.54 1.07
N LYS A 197 16.08 -6.90 2.36
CA LYS A 197 15.77 -8.27 2.76
C LYS A 197 14.40 -8.66 2.19
N PRO A 198 14.18 -9.90 1.74
CA PRO A 198 12.90 -10.32 1.16
C PRO A 198 11.68 -10.06 2.06
N GLN A 199 11.85 -10.14 3.39
CA GLN A 199 10.82 -9.81 4.38
C GLN A 199 10.43 -8.32 4.35
N LEU A 200 11.41 -7.42 4.22
CA LEU A 200 11.18 -5.98 4.15
C LEU A 200 10.63 -5.58 2.78
N ALA A 201 11.12 -6.20 1.71
CA ALA A 201 10.54 -6.03 0.38
C ALA A 201 9.08 -6.52 0.31
N PHE A 202 8.77 -7.63 1.00
CA PHE A 202 7.41 -8.11 1.17
C PHE A 202 6.54 -7.09 1.92
N ALA A 203 7.03 -6.51 3.01
CA ALA A 203 6.30 -5.45 3.73
C ALA A 203 6.03 -4.22 2.83
N LEU A 204 7.01 -3.79 2.02
CA LEU A 204 6.85 -2.64 1.12
C LEU A 204 5.69 -2.78 0.11
N LEU A 205 5.33 -4.01 -0.28
CA LEU A 205 4.19 -4.26 -1.18
C LEU A 205 2.88 -3.73 -0.59
N TYR A 206 2.78 -3.71 0.74
CA TYR A 206 1.60 -3.30 1.46
C TYR A 206 1.61 -1.81 1.80
N ALA A 207 2.66 -1.06 1.45
CA ALA A 207 2.71 0.38 1.73
C ALA A 207 1.54 1.11 1.08
N LEU A 208 1.11 0.66 -0.10
CA LEU A 208 -0.03 1.21 -0.82
C LEU A 208 -1.38 1.03 -0.10
N VAL A 209 -1.46 0.13 0.88
CA VAL A 209 -2.67 -0.09 1.69
C VAL A 209 -2.75 0.94 2.81
N ALA A 210 -1.63 1.30 3.41
CA ALA A 210 -1.59 2.23 4.54
C ALA A 210 -1.34 3.69 4.13
N CYS A 211 -0.79 3.97 2.95
CA CYS A 211 -0.56 5.36 2.53
C CYS A 211 -1.86 6.04 2.11
N HIS A 212 -1.93 7.35 2.31
CA HIS A 212 -3.03 8.20 1.85
C HIS A 212 -2.69 8.88 0.53
N TYR A 213 -3.70 9.18 -0.28
CA TYR A 213 -3.55 9.74 -1.61
C TYR A 213 -4.38 11.00 -1.75
N PHE A 214 -3.74 12.06 -2.23
CA PHE A 214 -4.44 13.28 -2.61
C PHE A 214 -4.14 13.64 -4.05
N VAL A 215 -5.09 14.32 -4.68
CA VAL A 215 -4.97 14.88 -6.02
C VAL A 215 -4.63 16.35 -5.89
N LEU A 216 -3.52 16.75 -6.53
CA LEU A 216 -3.15 18.13 -6.72
C LEU A 216 -3.59 18.55 -8.13
N ARG A 217 -4.67 19.32 -8.23
CA ARG A 217 -5.13 19.87 -9.51
C ARG A 217 -4.56 21.27 -9.69
N SER A 218 -3.84 21.49 -10.79
CA SER A 218 -3.46 22.84 -11.19
C SER A 218 -4.65 23.54 -11.84
N HIS A 219 -5.15 24.62 -11.22
CA HIS A 219 -6.20 25.47 -11.81
C HIS A 219 -5.80 26.03 -13.18
N ASN A 220 -4.50 26.23 -13.42
CA ASN A 220 -3.99 26.83 -14.65
C ASN A 220 -3.62 25.82 -15.73
N LYS A 221 -3.51 24.53 -15.38
CA LYS A 221 -3.07 23.44 -16.27
C LYS A 221 -3.79 22.14 -15.89
N PRO A 222 -5.08 22.00 -16.22
CA PRO A 222 -5.86 20.82 -15.87
C PRO A 222 -5.30 19.52 -16.48
N GLU A 223 -4.53 19.59 -17.59
CA GLU A 223 -3.85 18.42 -18.15
C GLU A 223 -2.66 17.89 -17.32
N HIS A 224 -2.27 18.59 -16.24
CA HIS A 224 -1.16 18.24 -15.36
C HIS A 224 -1.64 17.89 -13.95
N THR A 225 -2.47 16.84 -13.84
CA THR A 225 -2.81 16.26 -12.54
C THR A 225 -1.57 15.68 -11.87
N GLN A 226 -1.31 16.12 -10.65
CA GLN A 226 -0.28 15.56 -9.79
C GLN A 226 -0.94 14.82 -8.63
N TYR A 227 -0.19 13.90 -8.03
CA TYR A 227 -0.65 13.12 -6.89
C TYR A 227 0.30 13.33 -5.72
N ALA A 228 -0.25 13.59 -4.54
CA ALA A 228 0.50 13.59 -3.30
C ALA A 228 0.31 12.24 -2.60
N LEU A 229 1.41 11.54 -2.34
CA LEU A 229 1.44 10.34 -1.52
C LEU A 229 1.81 10.74 -0.10
N VAL A 230 0.92 10.48 0.85
CA VAL A 230 1.17 10.71 2.26
C VAL A 230 1.55 9.38 2.92
N ILE A 231 2.76 9.34 3.44
CA ILE A 231 3.35 8.21 4.16
C ILE A 231 3.24 8.51 5.66
N PRO A 232 2.42 7.76 6.41
CA PRO A 232 2.22 7.96 7.84
C PRO A 232 3.46 7.55 8.65
N GLU A 233 3.74 8.24 9.75
CA GLU A 233 4.62 7.69 10.78
C GLU A 233 3.82 6.75 11.69
N VAL A 234 3.76 5.47 11.30
CA VAL A 234 3.09 4.45 12.12
C VAL A 234 3.95 4.08 13.33
N VAL A 235 3.42 4.29 14.53
CA VAL A 235 4.07 3.94 15.81
C VAL A 235 3.36 2.80 16.54
N ASP A 236 2.09 2.58 16.21
CA ASP A 236 1.22 1.52 16.70
C ASP A 236 0.35 1.01 15.54
N LEU A 237 0.40 -0.28 15.25
CA LEU A 237 -0.28 -0.90 14.11
C LEU A 237 -1.79 -1.01 14.31
N GLU A 238 -2.22 -1.21 15.56
CA GLU A 238 -3.63 -1.44 15.87
C GLU A 238 -4.38 -0.11 15.94
N ILE A 239 -3.82 0.88 16.64
CA ILE A 239 -4.39 2.23 16.68
C ILE A 239 -4.50 2.80 15.26
N TYR A 240 -3.41 2.72 14.49
CA TYR A 240 -3.40 3.20 13.11
C TYR A 240 -4.47 2.54 12.22
N ALA A 241 -4.64 1.23 12.34
CA ALA A 241 -5.64 0.51 11.54
C ALA A 241 -7.07 0.94 11.90
N GLN A 242 -7.37 1.13 13.19
CA GLN A 242 -8.67 1.60 13.66
C GLN A 242 -8.96 3.01 13.14
N GLU A 243 -7.99 3.91 13.27
CA GLU A 243 -8.02 5.27 12.73
C GLU A 243 -8.33 5.26 11.22
N TYR A 244 -7.52 4.55 10.44
CA TYR A 244 -7.70 4.47 8.99
C TYR A 244 -9.08 3.92 8.59
N TRP A 245 -9.55 2.86 9.24
CA TRP A 245 -10.87 2.29 8.91
C TRP A 245 -12.02 3.22 9.26
N ASN A 246 -11.87 4.07 10.27
CA ASN A 246 -12.87 5.06 10.64
C ASN A 246 -12.93 6.25 9.66
N LEU A 247 -11.89 6.48 8.87
CA LEU A 247 -11.88 7.48 7.79
C LEU A 247 -12.70 7.06 6.55
N GLY A 248 -13.36 5.90 6.57
CA GLY A 248 -13.99 5.24 5.41
C GLY A 248 -15.15 5.95 4.70
N ASN A 249 -15.45 7.22 5.00
CA ASN A 249 -16.56 8.00 4.41
C ASN A 249 -16.14 9.41 3.99
N LEU A 250 -14.97 9.56 3.36
CA LEU A 250 -14.58 10.83 2.73
C LEU A 250 -15.29 10.99 1.37
N ASP A 251 -15.71 12.21 1.06
CA ASP A 251 -16.30 12.57 -0.23
C ASP A 251 -15.20 12.80 -1.26
N TYR A 252 -15.51 12.75 -2.57
CA TYR A 252 -14.50 13.00 -3.62
C TYR A 252 -13.72 14.31 -3.44
N LYS A 253 -14.38 15.37 -2.97
CA LYS A 253 -13.77 16.69 -2.74
C LYS A 253 -12.67 16.67 -1.67
N ASP A 254 -12.75 15.76 -0.71
CA ASP A 254 -11.83 15.68 0.43
C ASP A 254 -10.43 15.21 0.00
N PHE A 255 -10.35 14.56 -1.16
CA PHE A 255 -9.11 14.09 -1.78
C PHE A 255 -8.39 15.16 -2.61
N ASN A 256 -8.98 16.35 -2.81
CA ASN A 256 -8.35 17.42 -3.58
C ASN A 256 -7.64 18.41 -2.66
N VAL A 257 -6.35 18.65 -2.91
CA VAL A 257 -5.52 19.54 -2.09
C VAL A 257 -4.81 20.59 -2.93
N SER A 258 -4.50 21.73 -2.32
CA SER A 258 -3.90 22.90 -2.96
C SER A 258 -2.37 22.89 -2.92
N SER A 259 -1.78 22.17 -1.97
CA SER A 259 -0.32 22.04 -1.82
C SER A 259 0.07 20.78 -1.04
N LEU A 260 1.38 20.47 -0.97
CA LEU A 260 1.89 19.39 -0.11
C LEU A 260 1.66 19.68 1.39
N GLY A 261 1.73 20.94 1.79
CA GLY A 261 1.44 21.35 3.17
C GLY A 261 -0.03 21.17 3.51
N ASP A 262 -0.93 21.48 2.57
CA ASP A 262 -2.37 21.22 2.71
C ASP A 262 -2.66 19.71 2.78
N ALA A 263 -2.00 18.89 1.95
CA ALA A 263 -2.09 17.43 2.04
C ALA A 263 -1.67 16.89 3.41
N ALA A 264 -0.52 17.35 3.93
CA ALA A 264 -0.02 16.96 5.24
C ALA A 264 -0.97 17.41 6.36
N LEU A 265 -1.42 18.66 6.31
CA LEU A 265 -2.32 19.23 7.32
C LEU A 265 -3.65 18.48 7.34
N ARG A 266 -4.28 18.28 6.18
CA ARG A 266 -5.54 17.54 6.06
C ARG A 266 -5.42 16.13 6.60
N TYR A 267 -4.38 15.40 6.19
CA TYR A 267 -4.13 14.06 6.69
C TYR A 267 -4.07 14.06 8.23
N LEU A 268 -3.24 14.91 8.82
CA LEU A 268 -3.10 14.99 10.28
C LEU A 268 -4.41 15.43 10.96
N THR A 269 -5.20 16.32 10.34
CA THR A 269 -6.47 16.78 10.92
C THR A 269 -7.64 15.80 10.77
N TYR A 270 -7.61 14.92 9.76
CA TYR A 270 -8.63 13.87 9.65
C TYR A 270 -8.48 12.84 10.78
N GLU A 271 -7.24 12.51 11.12
CA GLU A 271 -6.93 11.73 12.32
C GLU A 271 -7.35 12.49 13.60
N THR A 272 -7.26 13.83 13.57
CA THR A 272 -7.69 14.71 14.66
C THR A 272 -9.20 14.69 14.92
N ILE A 273 -10.06 14.54 13.91
CA ILE A 273 -11.52 14.56 14.16
C ILE A 273 -12.00 13.31 14.94
N ILE A 274 -11.17 12.26 15.01
CA ILE A 274 -11.39 11.04 15.80
C ILE A 274 -10.83 11.19 17.25
N GLU A 275 -10.12 12.29 17.56
CA GLU A 275 -9.21 12.47 18.73
C GLU A 275 -9.78 12.38 20.14
N LEU A 276 -11.08 12.35 20.37
CA LEU A 276 -11.58 12.51 21.73
C LEU A 276 -11.39 11.30 22.65
N ALA A 277 -10.63 10.24 22.26
CA ALA A 277 -10.55 9.01 23.06
C ALA A 277 -9.23 8.22 23.14
N ILE A 278 -8.18 8.42 22.31
CA ILE A 278 -7.05 7.44 22.25
C ILE A 278 -5.65 8.10 22.33
N PRO A 279 -4.80 7.77 23.33
CA PRO A 279 -3.39 8.17 23.37
C PRO A 279 -2.52 7.37 22.37
N ASP A 280 -1.45 8.00 21.84
CA ASP A 280 -0.42 7.44 20.91
C ASP A 280 -0.76 7.34 19.40
N GLN A 281 -1.36 8.39 18.85
CA GLN A 281 -1.71 8.53 17.42
C GLN A 281 -0.54 8.91 16.49
N VAL A 282 -0.80 8.88 15.17
CA VAL A 282 0.12 9.37 14.14
C VAL A 282 0.30 10.88 14.25
N LYS A 283 1.48 11.31 14.69
CA LYS A 283 1.80 12.73 14.91
C LYS A 283 2.53 13.38 13.74
N ARG A 284 3.01 12.58 12.79
CA ARG A 284 3.89 13.01 11.70
C ARG A 284 3.58 12.21 10.45
N CYS A 285 3.80 12.84 9.30
CA CYS A 285 3.75 12.19 8.00
C CYS A 285 4.84 12.76 7.08
N GLN A 286 5.16 12.01 6.04
CA GLN A 286 5.96 12.48 4.91
C GLN A 286 5.06 12.55 3.69
N VAL A 287 5.13 13.65 2.95
CA VAL A 287 4.38 13.80 1.69
C VAL A 287 5.35 13.82 0.53
N ILE A 288 5.10 13.00 -0.49
CA ILE A 288 5.88 12.93 -1.73
C ILE A 288 4.99 13.34 -2.89
N LEU A 289 5.46 14.29 -3.71
CA LEU A 289 4.75 14.71 -4.92
C LEU A 289 5.11 13.83 -6.12
N PHE A 290 4.10 13.39 -6.85
CA PHE A 290 4.23 12.67 -8.11
C PHE A 290 3.59 13.47 -9.24
N GLY A 291 4.36 13.72 -10.29
CA GLY A 291 3.86 14.37 -11.51
C GLY A 291 4.80 14.17 -12.68
N THR A 292 4.32 14.51 -13.88
CA THR A 292 5.17 14.61 -15.07
C THR A 292 5.91 15.95 -15.06
N VAL A 293 7.22 15.94 -15.32
CA VAL A 293 7.96 17.18 -15.53
C VAL A 293 7.56 17.82 -16.86
N VAL A 294 7.54 19.16 -16.91
CA VAL A 294 7.07 19.94 -18.06
C VAL A 294 7.83 19.62 -19.36
N TRP A 295 9.09 19.18 -19.28
CA TRP A 295 9.93 18.93 -20.47
C TRP A 295 10.02 17.46 -20.89
N SER A 296 9.43 16.51 -20.15
CA SER A 296 9.43 15.10 -20.54
C SER A 296 8.24 14.34 -19.95
N LYS A 297 7.36 13.85 -20.84
CA LYS A 297 6.22 13.00 -20.47
C LYS A 297 6.66 11.64 -19.88
N GLN A 298 7.91 11.23 -20.13
CA GLN A 298 8.48 9.97 -19.62
C GLN A 298 9.18 10.15 -18.26
N GLN A 299 9.64 11.36 -17.95
CA GLN A 299 10.33 11.65 -16.69
C GLN A 299 9.30 12.12 -15.66
N LYS A 300 9.33 11.47 -14.48
CA LYS A 300 8.41 11.77 -13.38
C LYS A 300 9.19 12.37 -12.23
N THR A 301 8.74 13.51 -11.71
CA THR A 301 9.33 14.10 -10.52
C THR A 301 8.82 13.38 -9.28
N ARG A 302 9.72 13.19 -8.33
CA ARG A 302 9.46 12.72 -6.97
C ARG A 302 10.21 13.68 -6.07
N ILE A 303 9.50 14.65 -5.50
CA ILE A 303 10.04 15.68 -4.60
C ILE A 303 9.36 15.52 -3.25
#